data_AF-A0A4U0X337-F1
#
_entry.id   AF-A0A4U0X337-F1
#
_cell.length_a   1.000
_cell.length_b   1.000
_cell.length_c   1.000
_cell.angle_alpha   90.00
_cell.angle_beta   90.00
_cell.angle_gamma   90.00
#
_symmetry.space_group_name_H-M   'P 1'
#
loop_
_entity.id
_entity.type
_entity.pdbx_description
1 polymer ?
#
loop_
_entity_poly.entity_id
_entity_poly.type
_entity_poly.pdbx_seq_one_letter_code
_entity_poly.pdbx_strand_id
1 'polypeptide(L)'
;MKLNISFPSNGTQKLIDIEDERKVRVFMDRRMGQEVPGDSVGDEFKGYIFKITGGNDKQGFPMKQGVMHPTRVRLLLADGHSCYRPRRTGERKRK
;
A
#
# COMPACT_ATOMS: atom_id res chain seq x y z
N MET A 1 -4.63 10.58 7.19
CA MET A 1 -4.11 9.33 6.57
C MET A 1 -2.65 9.56 6.29
N LYS A 2 -1.78 8.58 6.59
CA LYS A 2 -0.34 8.74 6.39
C LYS A 2 0.08 8.16 5.04
N LEU A 3 0.88 8.90 4.29
CA LEU A 3 1.55 8.42 3.07
C LEU A 3 3.04 8.31 3.33
N ASN A 4 3.60 7.11 3.10
CA ASN A 4 5.05 6.91 3.07
C ASN A 4 5.51 6.95 1.62
N ILE A 5 6.17 8.03 1.23
CA ILE A 5 6.61 8.29 -0.15
C ILE A 5 8.11 7.99 -0.23
N SER A 6 8.50 7.09 -1.12
CA SER A 6 9.90 6.80 -1.41
C SER A 6 10.32 7.36 -2.76
N PHE A 7 11.57 7.79 -2.87
CA PHE A 7 12.20 8.15 -4.14
C PHE A 7 13.38 7.19 -4.41
N PRO A 8 13.17 6.13 -5.21
CA PRO A 8 14.17 5.08 -5.37
C PRO A 8 15.52 5.54 -5.94
N SER A 9 15.54 6.59 -6.77
CA SER A 9 16.76 7.05 -7.44
C SER A 9 17.82 7.58 -6.48
N ASN A 10 17.43 8.12 -5.32
CA ASN A 10 18.36 8.54 -4.27
C ASN A 10 18.19 7.76 -2.96
N GLY A 11 17.29 6.77 -2.92
CA GLY A 11 17.02 5.94 -1.75
C GLY A 11 16.40 6.69 -0.56
N THR A 12 15.83 7.88 -0.75
CA THR A 12 15.21 8.62 0.35
C THR A 12 13.72 8.29 0.50
N GLN A 13 13.18 8.57 1.68
CA GLN A 13 11.76 8.44 1.98
C GLN A 13 11.27 9.56 2.88
N LYS A 14 9.99 9.90 2.77
CA LYS A 14 9.32 10.89 3.62
C LYS A 14 7.93 10.39 3.99
N LEU A 15 7.61 10.45 5.28
CA LEU A 15 6.27 10.23 5.80
C LEU A 15 5.55 11.58 5.87
N ILE A 16 4.37 11.66 5.26
CA ILE A 16 3.48 12.82 5.37
C ILE A 16 2.14 12.39 5.96
N ASP A 17 1.56 13.23 6.82
CA ASP A 17 0.19 13.04 7.30
C ASP A 17 -0.73 13.99 6.56
N ILE A 18 -1.81 13.45 6.01
CA ILE A 18 -2.80 14.21 5.24
C ILE A 18 -4.15 14.04 5.92
N GLU A 19 -4.65 15.13 6.49
CA GLU A 19 -5.95 15.15 7.17
C GLU A 19 -7.11 15.35 6.19
N ASP A 20 -6.91 16.12 5.12
CA ASP A 20 -7.95 16.41 4.13
C ASP A 20 -8.19 15.21 3.20
N GLU A 21 -9.39 14.63 3.31
CA GLU A 21 -9.84 13.49 2.53
C GLU A 21 -9.88 13.78 1.02
N ARG A 22 -10.11 15.04 0.62
CA ARG A 22 -10.18 15.42 -0.81
C ARG A 22 -8.85 15.19 -1.52
N LYS A 23 -7.73 15.43 -0.82
CA LYS A 23 -6.37 15.25 -1.35
C LYS A 23 -6.03 13.79 -1.63
N VAL A 24 -6.61 12.88 -0.87
CA VAL A 24 -6.31 11.44 -0.93
C VAL A 24 -7.31 10.66 -1.78
N ARG A 25 -8.38 11.32 -2.24
CA ARG A 25 -9.42 10.70 -3.08
C ARG A 25 -8.87 10.11 -4.39
N VAL A 26 -7.77 10.65 -4.91
CA VAL A 26 -7.10 10.14 -6.13
C VAL A 26 -6.63 8.70 -5.99
N PHE A 27 -6.35 8.24 -4.76
CA PHE A 27 -5.92 6.88 -4.46
C PHE A 27 -7.08 5.89 -4.31
N MET A 28 -8.32 6.37 -4.20
CA MET A 28 -9.49 5.51 -4.03
C MET A 28 -9.82 4.76 -5.32
N ASP A 29 -10.33 3.54 -5.19
CA ASP A 29 -10.62 2.62 -6.30
C ASP A 29 -9.42 2.29 -7.22
N ARG A 30 -8.20 2.61 -6.76
CA ARG A 30 -6.96 2.25 -7.43
C ARG A 30 -6.38 0.97 -6.85
N ARG A 31 -5.71 0.21 -7.71
CA ARG A 31 -5.05 -1.04 -7.35
C ARG A 31 -3.56 -0.80 -7.06
N MET A 32 -3.00 -1.67 -6.23
CA MET A 32 -1.56 -1.73 -6.05
C MET A 32 -0.87 -2.06 -7.39
N GLY A 33 0.19 -1.32 -7.70
CA GLY A 33 0.90 -1.30 -8.97
C GLY A 33 0.43 -0.21 -9.94
N GLN A 34 -0.73 0.43 -9.71
CA GLN A 34 -1.20 1.51 -10.58
C GLN A 34 -0.48 2.83 -10.29
N GLU A 35 -0.42 3.63 -11.35
CA GLU A 35 0.09 5.00 -11.31
C GLU A 35 -1.05 5.99 -11.08
N VAL A 36 -0.76 7.01 -10.28
CA VAL A 36 -1.71 8.07 -9.91
C VAL A 36 -1.00 9.43 -9.93
N PRO A 37 -1.66 10.48 -10.42
CA PRO A 37 -1.09 11.83 -10.42
C PRO A 37 -0.98 12.35 -8.99
N GLY A 38 0.14 13.02 -8.69
CA GLY A 38 0.44 13.61 -7.39
C GLY A 38 -0.19 14.98 -7.17
N ASP A 39 -0.75 15.60 -8.22
CA ASP A 39 -1.25 16.99 -8.20
C ASP A 39 -2.28 17.25 -7.10
N SER A 40 -3.11 16.26 -6.76
CA SER A 40 -4.15 16.41 -5.73
C SER A 40 -3.61 16.31 -4.31
N VAL A 41 -2.39 15.79 -4.11
CA VAL A 41 -1.80 15.52 -2.80
C VAL A 41 -1.27 16.81 -2.16
N GLY A 42 -0.67 17.69 -2.97
CA GLY A 42 -0.11 18.97 -2.55
C GLY A 42 0.60 19.68 -3.70
N ASP A 43 0.79 20.99 -3.58
CA ASP A 43 1.44 21.81 -4.62
C ASP A 43 2.89 21.37 -4.87
N GLU A 44 3.57 20.85 -3.84
CA GLU A 44 4.93 20.32 -3.94
C GLU A 44 5.04 19.04 -4.78
N PHE A 45 3.91 18.35 -5.01
CA PHE A 45 3.83 17.12 -5.79
C PHE A 45 3.21 17.34 -7.18
N LYS A 46 3.05 18.60 -7.60
CA LYS A 46 2.56 18.92 -8.94
C LYS A 46 3.49 18.38 -10.01
N GLY A 47 2.94 17.67 -10.98
CA GLY A 47 3.67 17.00 -12.06
C GLY A 47 4.32 15.67 -11.66
N TYR A 48 4.24 15.25 -10.39
CA TYR A 48 4.71 13.93 -9.99
C TYR A 48 3.69 12.84 -10.34
N ILE A 49 4.20 11.66 -10.66
CA ILE A 49 3.39 10.44 -10.81
C ILE A 49 3.84 9.48 -9.72
N PHE A 50 2.89 9.05 -8.89
CA PHE A 50 3.12 8.07 -7.85
C PHE A 50 2.70 6.68 -8.31
N LYS A 51 3.44 5.66 -7.89
CA LYS A 51 3.03 4.27 -8.02
C LYS A 51 2.63 3.73 -6.65
N ILE A 52 1.43 3.17 -6.55
CA ILE A 52 0.96 2.56 -5.29
C ILE A 52 1.66 1.23 -5.10
N THR A 53 2.54 1.10 -4.11
CA THR A 53 3.34 -0.12 -3.87
C THR A 53 2.80 -0.99 -2.73
N GLY A 54 1.90 -0.47 -1.90
CA GLY A 54 1.31 -1.19 -0.78
C GLY A 54 0.64 -0.27 0.22
N GLY A 55 0.28 -0.82 1.37
CA GLY A 55 -0.36 -0.11 2.45
C GLY A 55 -0.80 -1.03 3.57
N ASN A 56 -1.18 -0.42 4.68
CA ASN A 56 -1.81 -1.08 5.81
C ASN A 56 -3.17 -0.44 6.05
N ASP A 57 -4.12 -1.23 6.52
CA ASP A 57 -5.38 -0.69 7.01
C ASP A 57 -5.28 -0.17 8.45
N LYS A 58 -6.41 0.31 8.99
CA LYS A 58 -6.48 0.91 10.33
C LYS A 58 -6.08 -0.04 11.47
N GLN A 59 -6.20 -1.35 11.30
CA GLN A 59 -5.81 -2.36 12.30
C GLN A 59 -4.45 -3.00 11.95
N GLY A 60 -3.74 -2.47 10.95
CA GLY A 60 -2.39 -2.89 10.59
C GLY A 60 -2.32 -4.07 9.62
N PHE A 61 -3.42 -4.59 9.08
CA PHE A 61 -3.33 -5.68 8.10
C PHE A 61 -2.75 -5.15 6.77
N PRO A 62 -1.74 -5.83 6.20
CA PRO A 62 -1.10 -5.39 4.97
C PRO A 62 -1.95 -5.74 3.74
N MET A 63 -1.86 -4.91 2.71
CA MET A 63 -2.38 -5.22 1.38
C MET A 63 -1.57 -6.36 0.72
N LYS A 64 -2.23 -7.14 -0.14
CA LYS A 64 -1.60 -8.23 -0.90
C LYS A 64 -2.00 -8.17 -2.38
N GLN A 65 -1.00 -8.19 -3.27
CA GLN A 65 -1.25 -8.27 -4.71
C GLN A 65 -2.04 -9.53 -5.06
N GLY A 66 -3.02 -9.40 -5.95
CA GLY A 66 -3.90 -10.50 -6.39
C GLY A 66 -5.18 -10.64 -5.59
N VAL A 67 -5.34 -9.93 -4.47
CA VAL A 67 -6.61 -9.85 -3.73
C VAL A 67 -7.43 -8.69 -4.29
N MET A 68 -8.34 -8.97 -5.22
CA MET A 68 -9.21 -7.96 -5.85
C MET A 68 -10.47 -7.70 -5.01
N HIS A 69 -10.28 -7.44 -3.72
CA HIS A 69 -11.38 -7.14 -2.80
C HIS A 69 -11.02 -5.88 -1.99
N PRO A 70 -11.95 -4.90 -1.86
CA PRO A 70 -11.67 -3.66 -1.14
C PRO A 70 -11.59 -3.85 0.37
N THR A 71 -12.19 -4.92 0.90
CA THR A 71 -12.16 -5.27 2.33
C THR A 71 -11.31 -6.51 2.60
N ARG A 72 -11.06 -6.78 3.89
CA ARG A 72 -10.23 -7.91 4.33
C ARG A 72 -10.81 -9.26 3.92
N VAL A 73 -9.92 -10.16 3.56
CA VAL A 73 -10.20 -11.58 3.36
C VAL A 73 -9.20 -12.41 4.15
N ARG A 74 -9.61 -13.61 4.57
CA ARG A 74 -8.72 -14.56 5.25
C ARG A 74 -8.27 -15.63 4.26
N LEU A 75 -6.98 -15.69 4.00
CA LEU A 75 -6.39 -16.62 3.03
C LEU A 75 -5.51 -17.65 3.73
N LEU A 76 -5.46 -18.87 3.19
CA LEU A 76 -4.52 -19.88 3.64
C LEU A 76 -3.14 -19.61 3.01
N LEU A 77 -2.19 -19.12 3.80
CA LEU A 77 -0.85 -18.77 3.36
C LEU A 77 0.14 -19.91 3.64
N ALA A 78 1.11 -20.08 2.74
CA ALA A 78 2.21 -21.04 2.84
C ALA A 78 3.56 -20.30 2.69
N ASP A 79 4.67 -21.03 2.78
CA ASP A 79 5.99 -20.46 2.51
C ASP A 79 6.06 -19.82 1.12
N GLY A 80 6.82 -18.72 0.99
CA GLY A 80 6.92 -17.91 -0.23
C GLY A 80 5.76 -16.93 -0.47
N HIS A 81 4.65 -17.02 0.27
CA HIS A 81 3.60 -16.00 0.17
C HIS A 81 3.99 -14.70 0.91
N SER A 82 3.79 -13.55 0.26
CA SER A 82 3.86 -12.25 0.95
C SER A 82 2.90 -12.20 2.16
N CYS A 83 3.26 -11.39 3.17
CA CYS A 83 2.50 -11.16 4.41
C CYS A 83 2.47 -12.34 5.40
N TYR A 84 3.27 -13.39 5.14
CA TYR A 84 3.45 -14.53 6.04
C TYR A 84 4.91 -14.99 6.09
N ARG A 85 5.33 -15.44 7.26
CA ARG A 85 6.62 -16.11 7.49
C ARG A 85 6.32 -17.37 8.31
N PRO A 86 6.50 -18.58 7.76
CA PRO A 86 6.27 -19.83 8.48
C PRO A 86 7.26 -19.98 9.65
N ARG A 87 6.82 -20.66 10.71
CA ARG A 87 7.67 -20.98 11.88
C ARG A 87 8.14 -22.43 11.87
N ARG A 88 7.49 -23.30 11.11
CA ARG A 88 7.89 -24.69 10.86
C ARG A 88 7.85 -25.01 9.37
N THR A 89 8.69 -25.93 8.94
CA THR A 89 8.69 -26.42 7.56
C THR A 89 7.34 -27.04 7.22
N GLY A 90 6.75 -26.65 6.08
CA GLY A 90 5.42 -27.10 5.65
C GLY A 90 4.24 -26.44 6.37
N GLU A 91 4.47 -25.51 7.30
CA GLU A 91 3.38 -24.81 7.98
C GLU A 91 2.56 -23.96 7.00
N ARG A 92 1.23 -24.10 7.09
CA ARG A 92 0.28 -23.21 6.44
C ARG A 92 -0.62 -22.58 7.48
N LYS A 93 -0.94 -21.30 7.34
CA LYS A 93 -1.77 -20.57 8.29
C LYS A 93 -2.81 -19.70 7.60
N ARG A 94 -4.05 -19.76 8.07
CA ARG A 94 -5.12 -18.86 7.63
C ARG A 94 -4.97 -17.49 8.32
N LYS A 95 -4.57 -16.48 7.57
CA LYS A 95 -4.44 -15.09 8.03
C LYS A 95 -5.41 -14.20 7.26
#